data_AF-A0AAW1BAN1-F1
#
_entry.id   AF-A0AAW1BAN1-F1
#
_cell.length_a   1.000
_cell.length_b   1.000
_cell.length_c   1.000
_cell.angle_alpha   90.00
_cell.angle_beta   90.00
_cell.angle_gamma   90.00
#
_symmetry.space_group_name_H-M   'P 1'
#
loop_
_entity.id
_entity.type
_entity.pdbx_description
1 polymer ?
#
loop_
_entity_poly.entity_id
_entity_poly.type
_entity_poly.pdbx_seq_one_letter_code
_entity_poly.pdbx_strand_id
1 'polypeptide(L)'
;MTSASQAATFLNSAASLAPLFYGNVADPSLLFQIQRGPFQTRPSAEGSWQEAGLAPVLPLPSASCEGCPGRSKRPRTRPLPATGVPVPRRDSSVPLLPPSPSARNAQKPIILDRKLQDHVLFPCGAMERKRRRRRRRTEEGRKRRRRRRKEEEEIEEEEEEEEEEEEEEEERRRRRRRRRRRRRRRRRRLWERRRRRRRRRRRRRRRRRRRRRRRRRRRRRRRRRRRRRRRRRRRRRRRRRRRRRRRRRRREKKKKKKKKKKRRRRRRRTRTSEKHRRARNWTEAEMRGLMLVWEEFFEELKQTKRNAKVYEKMANKLFEMTGEIRHGEEIKIKITNMTFQYRKLKCMTDSETLAPDWPYFKTIDRILSKVSEHNDFTYEGREEFFEDAHSDSSSSLISYKLRAEERPVKKRKAQSCSFQKKKLKLMEAMLEEQKKLSRAMEETCREVRRTLDQQNIIQVQTLQLQERMMNLLEKMITKANDSFFLPVNEI
;
A
#
# COMPACT_ATOMS: atom_id res chain seq x y z
N MET A 1 -54.98 -17.52 -43.46
CA MET A 1 -55.29 -16.34 -42.63
C MET A 1 -54.11 -16.11 -41.68
N THR A 2 -53.18 -15.24 -42.08
CA THR A 2 -53.01 -13.82 -41.62
C THR A 2 -52.18 -13.76 -40.33
N SER A 3 -50.86 -13.56 -40.42
CA SER A 3 -50.13 -12.27 -40.56
C SER A 3 -50.10 -11.48 -39.24
N ALA A 4 -48.96 -11.34 -38.56
CA ALA A 4 -47.79 -10.49 -38.88
C ALA A 4 -48.00 -8.99 -38.59
N SER A 5 -46.92 -8.35 -38.11
CA SER A 5 -46.74 -6.90 -37.87
C SER A 5 -47.39 -6.28 -36.63
N GLN A 6 -46.56 -5.67 -35.78
CA GLN A 6 -46.89 -4.42 -35.08
C GLN A 6 -45.69 -3.47 -35.15
N ALA A 7 -45.91 -2.29 -35.72
CA ALA A 7 -44.99 -1.16 -35.76
C ALA A 7 -45.14 -0.34 -34.46
N ALA A 8 -44.06 0.17 -33.86
CA ALA A 8 -43.54 1.55 -34.02
C ALA A 8 -44.32 2.66 -33.28
N THR A 9 -43.62 3.75 -32.94
CA THR A 9 -44.08 4.94 -32.17
C THR A 9 -44.43 4.63 -30.70
N PHE A 10 -43.92 5.33 -29.67
CA PHE A 10 -43.87 6.80 -29.47
C PHE A 10 -42.70 7.27 -28.57
N LEU A 11 -42.58 8.61 -28.45
CA LEU A 11 -41.82 9.43 -27.46
C LEU A 11 -40.41 9.93 -27.84
N ASN A 12 -40.39 10.96 -28.68
CA ASN A 12 -39.52 12.12 -28.46
C ASN A 12 -40.21 13.07 -27.46
N SER A 13 -39.67 13.27 -26.25
CA SER A 13 -39.79 14.52 -25.48
C SER A 13 -38.88 14.50 -24.25
N ALA A 14 -37.84 15.33 -24.25
CA ALA A 14 -37.02 15.68 -23.08
C ALA A 14 -36.08 16.85 -23.41
N ALA A 15 -36.66 18.02 -23.72
CA ALA A 15 -35.92 19.28 -23.68
C ALA A 15 -36.01 19.90 -22.27
N SER A 16 -35.05 20.75 -21.93
CA SER A 16 -34.93 21.48 -20.66
C SER A 16 -34.55 20.66 -19.41
N LEU A 17 -33.31 20.84 -18.96
CA LEU A 17 -33.01 21.40 -17.64
C LEU A 17 -31.51 21.74 -17.57
N ALA A 18 -31.19 23.03 -17.58
CA ALA A 18 -29.83 23.54 -17.40
C ALA A 18 -29.53 23.76 -15.91
N PRO A 19 -28.27 23.59 -15.45
CA PRO A 19 -27.80 24.19 -14.21
C PRO A 19 -27.05 25.50 -14.48
N LEU A 20 -27.44 26.53 -13.73
CA LEU A 20 -26.86 27.88 -13.76
C LEU A 20 -25.36 27.88 -13.42
N PHE A 21 -24.56 28.59 -14.20
CA PHE A 21 -23.20 29.00 -13.85
C PHE A 21 -23.15 30.51 -13.63
N TYR A 22 -23.40 30.95 -12.39
CA TYR A 22 -22.65 32.07 -11.84
C TYR A 22 -21.25 31.52 -11.45
N GLY A 23 -20.13 32.20 -11.66
CA GLY A 23 -19.96 33.62 -11.87
C GLY A 23 -19.08 34.16 -10.73
N ASN A 24 -17.76 34.17 -10.91
CA ASN A 24 -16.90 35.14 -10.26
C ASN A 24 -15.51 35.19 -10.93
N VAL A 25 -15.13 36.40 -11.33
CA VAL A 25 -13.86 36.76 -11.94
C VAL A 25 -13.02 37.46 -10.88
N ALA A 26 -11.72 37.19 -10.83
CA ALA A 26 -10.77 37.99 -10.07
C ALA A 26 -9.57 38.29 -10.98
N ASP A 27 -9.49 39.54 -11.41
CA ASP A 27 -8.44 40.10 -12.27
C ASP A 27 -7.23 40.54 -11.43
N PRO A 28 -5.99 40.32 -11.89
CA PRO A 28 -4.81 41.00 -11.37
C PRO A 28 -4.02 41.69 -12.49
N SER A 29 -4.52 42.83 -12.97
CA SER A 29 -3.87 43.63 -14.02
C SER A 29 -3.77 45.11 -13.64
N LEU A 30 -2.79 45.51 -12.79
CA LEU A 30 -2.01 46.76 -12.97
C LEU A 30 -1.03 47.12 -11.83
N LEU A 31 0.06 47.81 -12.25
CA LEU A 31 1.00 48.71 -11.56
C LEU A 31 2.33 48.19 -10.95
N PHE A 32 3.43 48.66 -11.59
CA PHE A 32 4.70 49.17 -11.03
C PHE A 32 5.71 48.18 -10.40
N GLN A 33 7.04 48.39 -10.46
CA GLN A 33 7.91 49.16 -11.38
C GLN A 33 9.38 48.67 -11.20
N ILE A 34 10.22 48.85 -12.22
CA ILE A 34 11.67 49.23 -12.24
C ILE A 34 12.43 49.10 -10.87
N GLN A 35 13.59 48.44 -10.72
CA GLN A 35 14.90 48.79 -11.31
C GLN A 35 16.00 47.70 -11.17
N ARG A 36 17.20 47.92 -11.75
CA ARG A 36 18.39 47.03 -11.69
C ARG A 36 19.54 47.61 -10.85
N GLY A 37 20.21 46.76 -10.05
CA GLY A 37 21.61 46.92 -9.57
C GLY A 37 21.88 47.89 -8.41
N PRO A 38 23.15 48.09 -7.99
CA PRO A 38 24.19 47.07 -7.77
C PRO A 38 25.13 47.31 -6.53
N PHE A 39 25.95 46.30 -6.18
CA PHE A 39 27.31 46.39 -5.57
C PHE A 39 27.58 47.00 -4.15
N GLN A 40 28.66 46.49 -3.49
CA GLN A 40 29.40 47.03 -2.30
C GLN A 40 28.65 47.01 -0.93
N THR A 41 29.24 46.88 0.28
CA THR A 41 30.61 46.57 0.77
C THR A 41 30.60 45.99 2.22
N ARG A 42 31.78 45.51 2.68
CA ARG A 42 32.30 45.13 4.03
C ARG A 42 31.96 46.07 5.23
N PRO A 43 32.44 45.85 6.51
CA PRO A 43 33.18 44.72 7.15
C PRO A 43 32.74 44.33 8.62
N SER A 44 33.50 43.40 9.25
CA SER A 44 33.75 43.22 10.72
C SER A 44 32.55 42.89 11.66
N ALA A 45 32.65 42.16 12.79
CA ALA A 45 33.75 41.55 13.57
C ALA A 45 33.16 40.30 14.34
N GLU A 46 33.83 39.45 15.16
CA GLU A 46 35.25 39.19 15.48
C GLU A 46 35.39 37.79 16.19
N GLY A 47 36.55 37.51 16.85
CA GLY A 47 36.77 36.34 17.74
C GLY A 47 37.25 35.08 17.00
N SER A 48 38.56 34.80 16.87
CA SER A 48 39.51 34.40 17.93
C SER A 48 39.00 33.19 18.73
N TRP A 49 39.66 32.02 18.78
CA TRP A 49 41.09 31.69 18.85
C TRP A 49 41.45 30.51 17.89
N GLN A 50 42.63 30.46 17.23
CA GLN A 50 43.85 29.71 17.62
C GLN A 50 43.57 28.29 18.15
N GLU A 51 44.23 27.18 17.78
CA GLU A 51 45.47 26.82 17.06
C GLU A 51 45.28 25.35 16.55
N ALA A 52 46.09 24.70 15.71
CA ALA A 52 47.38 25.00 15.07
C ALA A 52 47.37 24.41 13.64
N GLY A 53 48.23 24.92 12.76
CA GLY A 53 48.46 24.33 11.44
C GLY A 53 49.48 23.17 11.50
N LEU A 54 49.41 22.25 10.53
CA LEU A 54 50.56 21.57 9.93
C LEU A 54 50.13 21.00 8.56
N ALA A 55 50.63 21.61 7.50
CA ALA A 55 50.94 20.92 6.23
C ALA A 55 52.37 20.32 6.37
N PRO A 56 53.02 19.71 5.35
CA PRO A 56 52.63 19.57 3.95
C PRO A 56 53.01 18.18 3.32
N VAL A 57 53.05 18.17 1.98
CA VAL A 57 53.79 17.28 1.04
C VAL A 57 53.32 15.82 0.79
N LEU A 58 53.35 15.49 -0.51
CA LEU A 58 53.50 14.18 -1.17
C LEU A 58 54.90 13.57 -0.83
N PRO A 59 55.29 12.30 -1.17
CA PRO A 59 54.92 11.54 -2.37
C PRO A 59 54.77 10.00 -2.26
N LEU A 60 54.71 9.34 -3.42
CA LEU A 60 54.97 7.90 -3.70
C LEU A 60 56.42 7.50 -3.27
N PRO A 61 56.83 6.19 -3.16
CA PRO A 61 56.44 5.06 -4.01
C PRO A 61 56.45 3.61 -3.42
N SER A 62 56.17 2.63 -4.30
CA SER A 62 56.71 1.24 -4.43
C SER A 62 56.90 0.23 -3.27
N ALA A 63 56.76 -1.05 -3.67
CA ALA A 63 57.38 -2.29 -3.17
C ALA A 63 56.56 -3.30 -2.32
N SER A 64 56.56 -4.55 -2.81
CA SER A 64 56.69 -5.91 -2.21
C SER A 64 56.39 -6.16 -0.71
N CYS A 65 55.96 -7.35 -0.24
CA CYS A 65 56.29 -8.72 -0.66
C CYS A 65 55.15 -9.76 -0.39
N GLU A 66 55.25 -10.88 -1.12
CA GLU A 66 54.99 -12.31 -0.77
C GLU A 66 53.75 -12.82 0.00
N GLY A 67 53.28 -14.02 -0.37
CA GLY A 67 52.24 -14.77 0.35
C GLY A 67 51.41 -15.78 -0.46
N CYS A 68 52.05 -16.79 -1.07
CA CYS A 68 51.40 -18.02 -1.58
C CYS A 68 51.88 -19.21 -0.73
N PRO A 69 51.03 -20.21 -0.39
CA PRO A 69 50.50 -21.21 -1.36
C PRO A 69 49.01 -21.58 -1.11
N GLY A 70 48.32 -22.47 -1.86
CA GLY A 70 48.67 -23.24 -3.07
C GLY A 70 47.47 -24.06 -3.62
N ARG A 71 47.55 -24.41 -4.90
CA ARG A 71 46.81 -25.46 -5.68
C ARG A 71 45.41 -25.95 -5.21
N SER A 72 44.42 -25.81 -6.10
CA SER A 72 43.97 -26.96 -6.92
C SER A 72 43.04 -26.65 -8.11
N LYS A 73 43.57 -26.93 -9.31
CA LYS A 73 42.97 -27.50 -10.53
C LYS A 73 41.51 -27.17 -10.91
N ARG A 74 41.38 -26.45 -12.04
CA ARG A 74 40.25 -26.55 -13.00
C ARG A 74 40.66 -27.46 -14.16
N PRO A 75 39.69 -27.93 -14.95
CA PRO A 75 39.81 -27.84 -16.41
C PRO A 75 38.90 -26.74 -16.98
N ARG A 76 39.37 -26.07 -18.04
CA ARG A 76 38.52 -25.33 -19.00
C ARG A 76 38.75 -25.95 -20.36
N THR A 77 37.71 -26.47 -20.99
CA THR A 77 37.70 -26.69 -22.45
C THR A 77 36.76 -25.66 -23.09
N ARG A 78 37.25 -25.02 -24.15
CA ARG A 78 36.53 -24.00 -24.93
C ARG A 78 37.06 -24.08 -26.37
N PRO A 79 36.31 -24.61 -27.34
CA PRO A 79 36.71 -24.59 -28.73
C PRO A 79 36.05 -23.44 -29.50
N LEU A 80 36.90 -22.54 -29.98
CA LEU A 80 36.82 -21.69 -31.19
C LEU A 80 38.30 -21.27 -31.40
N PRO A 81 38.83 -21.18 -32.63
CA PRO A 81 38.15 -20.61 -33.80
C PRO A 81 38.32 -21.41 -35.12
N ALA A 82 37.72 -20.91 -36.19
CA ALA A 82 38.17 -21.12 -37.56
C ALA A 82 37.79 -19.90 -38.40
N THR A 83 38.80 -19.09 -38.75
CA THR A 83 38.73 -18.02 -39.76
C THR A 83 39.53 -18.49 -40.96
N GLY A 84 38.88 -18.65 -42.12
CA GLY A 84 39.54 -18.91 -43.40
C GLY A 84 39.46 -17.66 -44.28
N VAL A 85 40.60 -17.27 -44.86
CA VAL A 85 40.82 -16.06 -45.68
C VAL A 85 40.81 -16.45 -47.17
N PRO A 86 40.46 -15.55 -48.12
CA PRO A 86 40.32 -15.89 -49.54
C PRO A 86 41.58 -15.63 -50.39
N VAL A 87 41.72 -16.33 -51.51
CA VAL A 87 42.72 -16.11 -52.60
C VAL A 87 42.16 -16.70 -53.95
N PRO A 88 42.74 -16.46 -55.15
CA PRO A 88 41.93 -16.01 -56.30
C PRO A 88 42.15 -16.77 -57.65
N ARG A 89 41.45 -16.26 -58.71
CA ARG A 89 41.74 -16.31 -60.18
C ARG A 89 42.48 -17.52 -60.81
N ARG A 90 41.83 -18.15 -61.80
CA ARG A 90 42.17 -18.18 -63.25
C ARG A 90 41.09 -19.00 -64.00
N ASP A 91 40.44 -18.46 -65.03
CA ASP A 91 40.78 -18.46 -66.46
C ASP A 91 40.41 -19.76 -67.19
N SER A 92 39.19 -19.79 -67.77
CA SER A 92 38.80 -20.54 -68.99
C SER A 92 37.36 -20.14 -69.36
N SER A 93 37.14 -19.18 -70.26
CA SER A 93 36.95 -19.42 -71.70
C SER A 93 35.96 -20.55 -72.03
N VAL A 94 34.74 -20.19 -72.44
CA VAL A 94 34.04 -20.59 -73.69
C VAL A 94 32.57 -20.11 -73.58
N PRO A 95 32.10 -19.22 -74.48
CA PRO A 95 30.69 -18.90 -74.62
C PRO A 95 30.04 -19.80 -75.70
N LEU A 96 28.77 -20.16 -75.53
CA LEU A 96 27.92 -20.64 -76.61
C LEU A 96 26.67 -19.75 -76.70
N LEU A 97 26.67 -18.93 -77.75
CA LEU A 97 25.55 -18.13 -78.26
C LEU A 97 24.87 -18.92 -79.41
N PRO A 98 23.71 -18.47 -79.95
CA PRO A 98 22.80 -19.36 -80.67
C PRO A 98 23.18 -19.55 -82.15
N PRO A 99 22.57 -20.53 -82.84
CA PRO A 99 22.56 -20.54 -84.29
C PRO A 99 21.61 -19.46 -84.85
N SER A 100 22.06 -18.82 -85.90
CA SER A 100 21.29 -17.98 -86.84
C SER A 100 21.90 -18.24 -88.24
N PRO A 101 21.24 -17.86 -89.35
CA PRO A 101 21.17 -18.74 -90.51
C PRO A 101 22.42 -18.70 -91.41
N SER A 102 22.60 -19.75 -92.21
CA SER A 102 23.47 -19.70 -93.39
C SER A 102 22.83 -20.40 -94.58
N ALA A 103 22.61 -19.63 -95.64
CA ALA A 103 22.33 -20.14 -96.96
C ALA A 103 23.57 -20.83 -97.55
N ARG A 104 23.37 -21.85 -98.39
CA ARG A 104 24.33 -22.27 -99.42
C ARG A 104 23.68 -23.18 -100.47
N ASN A 105 24.11 -22.96 -101.71
CA ASN A 105 24.13 -23.85 -102.88
C ASN A 105 22.91 -24.76 -103.14
N ALA A 106 22.11 -24.50 -104.18
CA ALA A 106 22.44 -24.63 -105.61
C ALA A 106 22.55 -26.09 -106.09
N GLN A 107 21.56 -26.50 -106.89
CA GLN A 107 21.74 -27.35 -108.07
C GLN A 107 20.58 -27.14 -109.04
N LYS A 108 20.91 -26.88 -110.31
CA LYS A 108 19.99 -26.95 -111.45
C LYS A 108 20.05 -28.36 -112.04
N PRO A 109 18.95 -28.87 -112.60
CA PRO A 109 18.99 -29.58 -113.87
C PRO A 109 18.32 -28.68 -114.93
N ILE A 110 19.06 -28.17 -115.92
CA ILE A 110 19.46 -28.87 -117.16
C ILE A 110 18.24 -29.10 -118.06
N ILE A 111 18.27 -28.36 -119.17
CA ILE A 111 17.37 -28.46 -120.32
C ILE A 111 17.63 -29.80 -121.01
N LEU A 112 16.57 -30.51 -121.40
CA LEU A 112 16.63 -31.44 -122.53
C LEU A 112 15.57 -31.06 -123.56
N ASP A 113 16.08 -30.67 -124.73
CA ASP A 113 15.33 -30.41 -125.95
C ASP A 113 14.82 -31.75 -126.52
N ARG A 114 13.59 -31.77 -127.04
CA ARG A 114 13.10 -32.86 -127.89
C ARG A 114 12.02 -32.38 -128.85
N LYS A 115 12.42 -31.56 -129.82
CA LYS A 115 11.72 -31.46 -131.10
C LYS A 115 11.73 -32.81 -131.82
N LEU A 116 10.58 -33.30 -132.28
CA LEU A 116 10.24 -33.59 -133.69
C LEU A 116 8.88 -34.29 -133.79
N GLN A 117 8.08 -33.88 -134.80
CA GLN A 117 7.05 -34.65 -135.54
C GLN A 117 5.87 -35.26 -134.71
N ASP A 118 4.62 -35.27 -135.17
CA ASP A 118 4.11 -35.38 -136.55
C ASP A 118 2.93 -34.44 -136.91
N HIS A 119 2.73 -34.28 -138.22
CA HIS A 119 1.52 -33.73 -138.85
C HIS A 119 0.43 -34.80 -139.03
N VAL A 120 -0.82 -34.53 -138.63
CA VAL A 120 -2.04 -34.96 -139.39
C VAL A 120 -3.15 -33.91 -139.22
N LEU A 121 -3.85 -33.57 -140.31
CA LEU A 121 -5.00 -32.67 -140.32
C LEU A 121 -6.25 -33.32 -139.72
N PHE A 122 -7.12 -32.56 -139.05
CA PHE A 122 -8.59 -32.77 -139.12
C PHE A 122 -9.38 -31.51 -138.67
N PRO A 123 -10.17 -30.87 -139.55
CA PRO A 123 -10.97 -29.69 -139.19
C PRO A 123 -12.40 -30.07 -138.74
N CYS A 124 -12.68 -30.02 -137.43
CA CYS A 124 -14.05 -30.09 -136.89
C CYS A 124 -14.27 -29.07 -135.74
N GLY A 125 -14.07 -27.79 -136.08
CA GLY A 125 -13.76 -26.71 -135.12
C GLY A 125 -14.83 -26.30 -134.11
N ALA A 126 -16.10 -26.72 -134.27
CA ALA A 126 -17.19 -26.29 -133.39
C ALA A 126 -17.35 -27.18 -132.13
N MET A 127 -17.46 -28.49 -132.31
CA MET A 127 -17.75 -29.44 -131.22
C MET A 127 -16.55 -29.64 -130.28
N GLU A 128 -15.32 -29.61 -130.80
CA GLU A 128 -14.14 -29.73 -129.95
C GLU A 128 -13.90 -28.48 -129.10
N ARG A 129 -14.16 -27.27 -129.61
CA ARG A 129 -14.18 -26.04 -128.78
C ARG A 129 -15.18 -26.16 -127.62
N LYS A 130 -16.34 -26.79 -127.84
CA LYS A 130 -17.36 -27.06 -126.79
C LYS A 130 -16.87 -28.10 -125.77
N ARG A 131 -16.20 -29.17 -126.20
CA ARG A 131 -15.54 -30.16 -125.31
C ARG A 131 -14.37 -29.55 -124.51
N ARG A 132 -13.49 -28.76 -125.13
CA ARG A 132 -12.39 -28.05 -124.45
C ARG A 132 -12.91 -27.03 -123.43
N ARG A 133 -13.99 -26.28 -123.73
CA ARG A 133 -14.67 -25.39 -122.76
C ARG A 133 -15.27 -26.17 -121.57
N ARG A 134 -15.88 -27.35 -121.80
CA ARG A 134 -16.36 -28.23 -120.69
C ARG A 134 -15.20 -28.77 -119.84
N ARG A 135 -14.08 -29.20 -120.46
CA ARG A 135 -12.87 -29.63 -119.73
C ARG A 135 -12.28 -28.49 -118.89
N ARG A 136 -12.13 -27.27 -119.45
CA ARG A 136 -11.67 -26.09 -118.68
C ARG A 136 -12.59 -25.78 -117.50
N ARG A 137 -13.92 -25.77 -117.67
CA ARG A 137 -14.86 -25.53 -116.56
C ARG A 137 -14.78 -26.60 -115.45
N THR A 138 -14.60 -27.88 -115.80
CA THR A 138 -14.45 -28.96 -114.80
C THR A 138 -13.09 -28.93 -114.11
N GLU A 139 -12.03 -28.56 -114.83
CA GLU A 139 -10.69 -28.37 -114.28
C GLU A 139 -10.58 -27.13 -113.39
N GLU A 140 -11.18 -26.00 -113.79
CA GLU A 140 -11.35 -24.80 -112.95
C GLU A 140 -12.19 -25.11 -111.70
N GLY A 141 -13.26 -25.91 -111.83
CA GLY A 141 -14.03 -26.40 -110.69
C GLY A 141 -13.18 -27.23 -109.70
N ARG A 142 -12.34 -28.13 -110.22
CA ARG A 142 -11.37 -28.89 -109.41
C ARG A 142 -10.30 -27.99 -108.78
N LYS A 143 -9.78 -27.00 -109.51
CA LYS A 143 -8.81 -26.01 -109.00
C LYS A 143 -9.43 -25.12 -107.90
N ARG A 144 -10.67 -24.66 -108.05
CA ARG A 144 -11.41 -23.93 -107.01
C ARG A 144 -11.65 -24.78 -105.77
N ARG A 145 -12.03 -26.07 -105.92
CA ARG A 145 -12.15 -27.00 -104.79
C ARG A 145 -10.82 -27.24 -104.08
N ARG A 146 -9.71 -27.36 -104.81
CA ARG A 146 -8.36 -27.47 -104.21
C ARG A 146 -7.93 -26.20 -103.49
N ARG A 147 -8.27 -25.01 -104.00
CA ARG A 147 -8.02 -23.73 -103.30
C ARG A 147 -8.83 -23.63 -102.01
N ARG A 148 -10.15 -23.86 -102.07
CA ARG A 148 -11.00 -23.88 -100.88
C ARG A 148 -10.52 -24.86 -99.83
N ARG A 149 -10.19 -26.10 -100.23
CA ARG A 149 -9.65 -27.08 -99.29
C ARG A 149 -8.33 -26.64 -98.68
N LYS A 150 -7.45 -25.96 -99.43
CA LYS A 150 -6.21 -25.40 -98.86
C LYS A 150 -6.52 -24.21 -97.94
N GLU A 151 -7.47 -23.34 -98.29
CA GLU A 151 -7.94 -22.23 -97.46
C GLU A 151 -8.59 -22.77 -96.16
N GLU A 152 -9.33 -23.88 -96.22
CA GLU A 152 -9.89 -24.60 -95.08
C GLU A 152 -8.78 -25.24 -94.21
N GLU A 153 -7.81 -25.93 -94.81
CA GLU A 153 -6.63 -26.51 -94.11
C GLU A 153 -5.74 -25.42 -93.47
N GLU A 154 -5.59 -24.24 -94.11
CA GLU A 154 -4.82 -23.10 -93.61
C GLU A 154 -5.53 -22.37 -92.45
N ILE A 155 -6.86 -22.33 -92.44
CA ILE A 155 -7.66 -21.84 -91.30
C ILE A 155 -7.62 -22.84 -90.13
N GLU A 156 -7.68 -24.15 -90.41
CA GLU A 156 -7.60 -25.20 -89.37
C GLU A 156 -6.21 -25.18 -88.68
N GLU A 157 -5.12 -24.98 -89.45
CA GLU A 157 -3.77 -24.75 -88.89
C GLU A 157 -3.68 -23.45 -88.06
N GLU A 158 -4.29 -22.33 -88.50
CA GLU A 158 -4.33 -21.07 -87.72
C GLU A 158 -5.15 -21.22 -86.42
N GLU A 159 -6.29 -21.91 -86.44
CA GLU A 159 -7.10 -22.18 -85.24
C GLU A 159 -6.38 -23.09 -84.23
N GLU A 160 -5.65 -24.13 -84.68
CA GLU A 160 -4.81 -24.97 -83.80
C GLU A 160 -3.64 -24.17 -83.17
N GLU A 161 -2.96 -23.29 -83.92
CA GLU A 161 -1.91 -22.42 -83.37
C GLU A 161 -2.46 -21.43 -82.32
N GLU A 162 -3.64 -20.82 -82.55
CA GLU A 162 -4.28 -19.95 -81.55
C GLU A 162 -4.67 -20.71 -80.26
N GLU A 163 -5.21 -21.93 -80.36
CA GLU A 163 -5.52 -22.75 -79.18
C GLU A 163 -4.25 -23.12 -78.38
N GLU A 164 -3.14 -23.49 -79.05
CA GLU A 164 -1.86 -23.74 -78.36
C GLU A 164 -1.30 -22.50 -77.65
N GLU A 165 -1.39 -21.31 -78.27
CA GLU A 165 -0.98 -20.05 -77.64
C GLU A 165 -1.85 -19.71 -76.39
N GLU A 166 -3.17 -19.91 -76.47
CA GLU A 166 -4.10 -19.73 -75.33
C GLU A 166 -3.76 -20.68 -74.16
N GLU A 167 -3.53 -21.97 -74.44
CA GLU A 167 -3.10 -22.98 -73.46
C GLU A 167 -1.76 -22.59 -72.79
N GLU A 168 -0.77 -22.18 -73.58
CA GLU A 168 0.53 -21.66 -73.12
C GLU A 168 0.34 -20.43 -72.20
N GLU A 169 -0.50 -19.46 -72.58
CA GLU A 169 -0.76 -18.27 -71.76
C GLU A 169 -1.52 -18.62 -70.47
N GLU A 170 -2.48 -19.55 -70.50
CA GLU A 170 -3.17 -20.04 -69.31
C GLU A 170 -2.21 -20.81 -68.39
N GLU A 171 -1.29 -21.62 -68.90
CA GLU A 171 -0.26 -22.30 -68.11
C GLU A 171 0.75 -21.30 -67.53
N ARG A 172 1.17 -20.27 -68.28
CA ARG A 172 1.95 -19.12 -67.79
C ARG A 172 1.19 -18.37 -66.69
N ARG A 173 -0.11 -18.12 -66.84
CA ARG A 173 -1.01 -17.52 -65.82
C ARG A 173 -1.12 -18.42 -64.58
N ARG A 174 -1.31 -19.74 -64.72
CA ARG A 174 -1.33 -20.77 -63.66
C ARG A 174 0.01 -20.80 -62.91
N ARG A 175 1.15 -20.81 -63.60
CA ARG A 175 2.53 -20.71 -63.05
C ARG A 175 2.72 -19.41 -62.25
N ARG A 176 2.30 -18.25 -62.79
CA ARG A 176 2.31 -16.93 -62.10
C ARG A 176 1.45 -16.96 -60.83
N ARG A 177 0.22 -17.50 -60.88
CA ARG A 177 -0.69 -17.70 -59.72
C ARG A 177 -0.04 -18.61 -58.65
N ARG A 178 0.54 -19.75 -59.03
CA ARG A 178 1.29 -20.68 -58.14
C ARG A 178 2.49 -19.98 -57.46
N ARG A 179 3.31 -19.21 -58.20
CA ARG A 179 4.43 -18.41 -57.65
C ARG A 179 3.94 -17.35 -56.65
N ARG A 180 2.87 -16.59 -56.95
CA ARG A 180 2.24 -15.61 -56.04
C ARG A 180 1.73 -16.28 -54.75
N ARG A 181 1.03 -17.42 -54.84
CA ARG A 181 0.58 -18.22 -53.67
C ARG A 181 1.77 -18.68 -52.79
N ARG A 182 2.86 -19.19 -53.38
CA ARG A 182 4.09 -19.58 -52.67
C ARG A 182 4.74 -18.38 -51.93
N ARG A 183 4.85 -17.21 -52.57
CA ARG A 183 5.36 -15.95 -51.94
C ARG A 183 4.49 -15.51 -50.75
N ARG A 184 3.15 -15.51 -50.88
CA ARG A 184 2.22 -15.20 -49.78
C ARG A 184 2.38 -16.17 -48.59
N ARG A 185 2.46 -17.49 -48.84
CA ARG A 185 2.71 -18.52 -47.79
C ARG A 185 4.05 -18.29 -47.07
N ARG A 186 5.14 -17.96 -47.78
CA ARG A 186 6.46 -17.62 -47.18
C ARG A 186 6.36 -16.37 -46.28
N ARG A 187 5.72 -15.29 -46.75
CA ARG A 187 5.51 -14.05 -45.95
C ARG A 187 4.70 -14.33 -44.67
N ARG A 188 3.60 -15.11 -44.73
CA ARG A 188 2.80 -15.52 -43.55
C ARG A 188 3.63 -16.30 -42.53
N ARG A 189 4.41 -17.30 -42.96
CA ARG A 189 5.32 -18.09 -42.09
C ARG A 189 6.36 -17.20 -41.39
N LEU A 190 6.95 -16.23 -42.09
CA LEU A 190 7.90 -15.26 -41.51
C LEU A 190 7.24 -14.32 -40.49
N TRP A 191 6.06 -13.78 -40.81
CA TRP A 191 5.28 -12.94 -39.90
C TRP A 191 4.90 -13.69 -38.62
N GLU A 192 4.44 -14.94 -38.74
CA GLU A 192 4.17 -15.79 -37.58
C GLU A 192 5.41 -16.08 -36.75
N ARG A 193 6.56 -16.40 -37.37
CA ARG A 193 7.84 -16.55 -36.67
C ARG A 193 8.21 -15.26 -35.90
N ARG A 194 8.05 -14.07 -36.50
CA ARG A 194 8.23 -12.75 -35.86
C ARG A 194 7.23 -12.54 -34.69
N ARG A 195 5.94 -12.85 -34.87
CA ARG A 195 4.87 -12.76 -33.84
C ARG A 195 5.13 -13.70 -32.66
N ARG A 196 5.52 -14.96 -32.92
CA ARG A 196 5.94 -15.96 -31.90
C ARG A 196 7.19 -15.48 -31.13
N ARG A 197 8.21 -14.93 -31.82
CA ARG A 197 9.40 -14.31 -31.18
C ARG A 197 9.01 -13.12 -30.28
N ARG A 198 8.16 -12.20 -30.76
CA ARG A 198 7.62 -11.06 -29.97
C ARG A 198 6.84 -11.54 -28.73
N ARG A 199 5.93 -12.53 -28.87
CA ARG A 199 5.20 -13.17 -27.75
C ARG A 199 6.15 -13.81 -26.73
N ARG A 200 7.16 -14.58 -27.17
CA ARG A 200 8.21 -15.17 -26.30
C ARG A 200 9.01 -14.09 -25.54
N ARG A 201 9.44 -13.01 -26.21
CA ARG A 201 10.11 -11.84 -25.58
C ARG A 201 9.21 -11.17 -24.52
N ARG A 202 7.93 -10.90 -24.82
CA ARG A 202 6.94 -10.36 -23.85
C ARG A 202 6.75 -11.29 -22.64
N ARG A 203 6.60 -12.62 -22.83
CA ARG A 203 6.53 -13.62 -21.75
C ARG A 203 7.80 -13.63 -20.88
N ARG A 204 9.01 -13.59 -21.48
CA ARG A 204 10.30 -13.48 -20.74
C ARG A 204 10.38 -12.18 -19.92
N ARG A 205 10.01 -11.02 -20.49
CA ARG A 205 9.94 -9.72 -19.77
C ARG A 205 8.96 -9.79 -18.58
N ARG A 206 7.75 -10.34 -18.76
CA ARG A 206 6.76 -10.55 -17.67
C ARG A 206 7.31 -11.47 -16.56
N ARG A 207 7.95 -12.60 -16.90
CA ARG A 207 8.61 -13.51 -15.93
C ARG A 207 9.75 -12.79 -15.15
N ARG A 208 10.61 -12.02 -15.82
CA ARG A 208 11.66 -11.20 -15.17
C ARG A 208 11.07 -10.15 -14.21
N ARG A 209 10.02 -9.41 -14.62
CA ARG A 209 9.30 -8.45 -13.75
C ARG A 209 8.69 -9.14 -12.51
N ARG A 210 8.02 -10.30 -12.67
CA ARG A 210 7.48 -11.11 -11.54
C ARG A 210 8.59 -11.57 -10.59
N ARG A 211 9.73 -12.08 -11.09
CA ARG A 211 10.91 -12.46 -10.27
C ARG A 211 11.48 -11.27 -9.49
N ARG A 212 11.65 -10.09 -10.13
CA ARG A 212 12.09 -8.84 -9.46
C ARG A 212 11.12 -8.42 -8.35
N ARG A 213 9.79 -8.41 -8.59
CA ARG A 213 8.75 -8.13 -7.58
C ARG A 213 8.82 -9.11 -6.39
N ARG A 214 8.93 -10.43 -6.63
CA ARG A 214 9.11 -11.46 -5.58
C ARG A 214 10.38 -11.22 -4.75
N ARG A 215 11.54 -10.92 -5.37
CA ARG A 215 12.80 -10.56 -4.68
C ARG A 215 12.64 -9.31 -3.80
N ARG A 216 12.02 -8.22 -4.30
CA ARG A 216 11.71 -7.00 -3.52
C ARG A 216 10.81 -7.30 -2.31
N ARG A 217 9.73 -8.09 -2.48
CA ARG A 217 8.85 -8.55 -1.37
C ARG A 217 9.62 -9.36 -0.31
N ARG A 218 10.47 -10.32 -0.71
CA ARG A 218 11.35 -11.09 0.21
C ARG A 218 12.32 -10.18 0.98
N ARG A 219 12.98 -9.21 0.33
CA ARG A 219 13.85 -8.21 0.98
C ARG A 219 13.08 -7.36 2.00
N ARG A 220 11.89 -6.84 1.66
CA ARG A 220 11.02 -6.10 2.60
C ARG A 220 10.61 -6.95 3.82
N ARG A 221 10.20 -8.22 3.63
CA ARG A 221 9.89 -9.16 4.73
C ARG A 221 11.11 -9.41 5.63
N ARG A 222 12.32 -9.63 5.08
CA ARG A 222 13.57 -9.78 5.86
C ARG A 222 13.89 -8.52 6.68
N ARG A 223 13.79 -7.31 6.09
CA ARG A 223 13.96 -6.02 6.81
C ARG A 223 12.96 -5.86 7.96
N ARG A 224 11.66 -6.16 7.75
CA ARG A 224 10.62 -6.15 8.81
C ARG A 224 10.93 -7.14 9.94
N ARG A 225 11.35 -8.38 9.63
CA ARG A 225 11.78 -9.39 10.63
C ARG A 225 12.99 -8.91 11.44
N ARG A 226 14.03 -8.34 10.81
CA ARG A 226 15.20 -7.73 11.50
C ARG A 226 14.79 -6.58 12.42
N ARG A 227 13.93 -5.65 11.99
CA ARG A 227 13.39 -4.56 12.83
C ARG A 227 12.61 -5.11 14.04
N ARG A 228 11.73 -6.11 13.87
CA ARG A 228 11.00 -6.78 14.97
C ARG A 228 11.97 -7.45 15.97
N ARG A 229 13.00 -8.17 15.51
CA ARG A 229 14.05 -8.76 16.37
C ARG A 229 14.82 -7.69 17.17
N ARG A 230 15.24 -6.58 16.54
CA ARG A 230 15.88 -5.44 17.22
C ARG A 230 14.96 -4.81 18.29
N ARG A 231 13.68 -4.57 18.00
CA ARG A 231 12.69 -4.08 18.98
C ARG A 231 12.50 -5.05 20.17
N ARG A 232 12.40 -6.37 19.92
CA ARG A 232 12.35 -7.40 20.99
C ARG A 232 13.61 -7.40 21.86
N ARG A 233 14.81 -7.33 21.27
CA ARG A 233 16.09 -7.20 22.02
C ARG A 233 16.14 -5.92 22.88
N ARG A 234 15.75 -4.76 22.34
CA ARG A 234 15.64 -3.49 23.12
C ARG A 234 14.66 -3.60 24.29
N ARG A 235 13.46 -4.18 24.09
CA ARG A 235 12.47 -4.44 25.16
C ARG A 235 13.03 -5.38 26.24
N ARG A 236 13.71 -6.48 25.88
CA ARG A 236 14.39 -7.38 26.84
C ARG A 236 15.48 -6.66 27.65
N ARG A 237 16.34 -5.84 27.01
CA ARG A 237 17.35 -5.01 27.70
C ARG A 237 16.70 -4.00 28.68
N ARG A 238 15.64 -3.28 28.28
CA ARG A 238 14.88 -2.37 29.17
C ARG A 238 14.27 -3.12 30.37
N ARG A 239 13.66 -4.30 30.17
CA ARG A 239 13.14 -5.14 31.27
C ARG A 239 14.25 -5.60 32.24
N ARG A 240 15.41 -6.04 31.74
CA ARG A 240 16.58 -6.39 32.59
C ARG A 240 17.09 -5.19 33.40
N ARG A 241 17.24 -4.00 32.79
CA ARG A 241 17.61 -2.75 33.50
C ARG A 241 16.60 -2.38 34.60
N ARG A 242 15.28 -2.43 34.32
CA ARG A 242 14.22 -2.20 35.32
C ARG A 242 14.28 -3.22 36.49
N ARG A 243 14.51 -4.52 36.22
CA ARG A 243 14.71 -5.55 37.27
C ARG A 243 15.96 -5.26 38.13
N ARG A 244 17.10 -4.87 37.53
CA ARG A 244 18.32 -4.48 38.28
C ARG A 244 18.07 -3.25 39.17
N ARG A 245 17.42 -2.19 38.66
CA ARG A 245 17.04 -1.00 39.47
C ARG A 245 16.11 -1.36 40.64
N ARG A 246 15.09 -2.22 40.43
CA ARG A 246 14.21 -2.72 41.51
C ARG A 246 15.00 -3.52 42.58
N ARG A 247 15.97 -4.35 42.18
CA ARG A 247 16.84 -5.09 43.12
C ARG A 247 17.74 -4.14 43.94
N ARG A 248 18.34 -3.10 43.33
CA ARG A 248 19.12 -2.06 44.05
C ARG A 248 18.26 -1.33 45.08
N ARG A 249 17.11 -0.77 44.69
CA ARG A 249 16.15 -0.12 45.61
C ARG A 249 15.70 -1.03 46.76
N ARG A 250 15.50 -2.34 46.55
CA ARG A 250 15.21 -3.30 47.63
C ARG A 250 16.39 -3.49 48.59
N ARG A 251 17.64 -3.57 48.09
CA ARG A 251 18.85 -3.65 48.91
C ARG A 251 19.06 -2.35 49.73
N GLU A 252 18.87 -1.19 49.13
CA GLU A 252 18.91 0.12 49.81
C GLU A 252 17.83 0.23 50.90
N LYS A 253 16.57 -0.14 50.61
CA LYS A 253 15.51 -0.19 51.64
C LYS A 253 15.85 -1.15 52.78
N LYS A 254 16.45 -2.33 52.51
CA LYS A 254 16.96 -3.24 53.55
C LYS A 254 18.10 -2.61 54.37
N LYS A 255 19.09 -1.95 53.73
CA LYS A 255 20.17 -1.21 54.43
C LYS A 255 19.60 -0.09 55.31
N LYS A 256 18.70 0.76 54.79
CA LYS A 256 18.01 1.82 55.56
C LYS A 256 17.21 1.25 56.75
N LYS A 257 16.45 0.14 56.57
CA LYS A 257 15.76 -0.55 57.67
C LYS A 257 16.75 -1.09 58.74
N LYS A 258 17.87 -1.72 58.34
CA LYS A 258 18.93 -2.14 59.29
C LYS A 258 19.53 -0.95 60.06
N LYS A 259 19.87 0.17 59.38
CA LYS A 259 20.37 1.40 60.04
C LYS A 259 19.35 2.00 61.02
N LYS A 260 18.05 2.03 60.65
CA LYS A 260 16.96 2.47 61.57
C LYS A 260 16.79 1.51 62.77
N LYS A 261 16.92 0.19 62.59
CA LYS A 261 16.91 -0.78 63.72
C LYS A 261 18.13 -0.62 64.64
N LYS A 262 19.34 -0.40 64.10
CA LYS A 262 20.56 -0.10 64.91
C LYS A 262 20.43 1.23 65.66
N ARG A 263 19.92 2.30 65.03
CA ARG A 263 19.59 3.57 65.71
C ARG A 263 18.53 3.40 66.81
N ARG A 264 17.45 2.63 66.57
CA ARG A 264 16.45 2.30 67.61
C ARG A 264 17.02 1.47 68.75
N ARG A 265 17.93 0.53 68.50
CA ARG A 265 18.65 -0.22 69.56
C ARG A 265 19.56 0.68 70.39
N ARG A 266 20.33 1.59 69.77
CA ARG A 266 21.11 2.62 70.48
C ARG A 266 20.20 3.51 71.34
N ARG A 267 19.14 4.09 70.76
CA ARG A 267 18.13 4.89 71.50
C ARG A 267 17.37 4.11 72.59
N ARG A 268 17.34 2.77 72.56
CA ARG A 268 16.82 1.96 73.68
C ARG A 268 17.86 1.83 74.78
N ARG A 269 19.13 1.52 74.45
CA ARG A 269 20.22 1.50 75.43
C ARG A 269 20.43 2.84 76.15
N THR A 270 20.22 3.97 75.46
CA THR A 270 20.25 5.31 76.06
C THR A 270 18.90 5.79 76.61
N ARG A 271 17.85 4.94 76.63
CA ARG A 271 16.60 5.20 77.36
C ARG A 271 16.46 4.31 78.59
N THR A 272 17.20 3.19 78.66
CA THR A 272 17.19 2.28 79.81
C THR A 272 17.97 2.81 81.01
N SER A 273 18.86 3.79 80.81
CA SER A 273 19.61 4.47 81.87
C SER A 273 18.84 5.60 82.58
N GLU A 274 17.66 5.98 82.08
CA GLU A 274 17.04 7.28 82.43
C GLU A 274 15.50 7.21 82.61
N LYS A 275 14.89 6.02 82.52
CA LYS A 275 13.42 5.87 82.53
C LYS A 275 12.86 4.75 83.41
N HIS A 276 13.45 4.53 84.58
CA HIS A 276 12.78 3.82 85.68
C HIS A 276 13.07 4.44 87.07
N ARG A 277 12.94 5.77 87.22
CA ARG A 277 12.39 6.25 88.50
C ARG A 277 10.93 5.82 88.48
N ARG A 278 10.62 4.67 89.08
CA ARG A 278 9.24 4.25 89.35
C ARG A 278 8.59 5.37 90.15
N ALA A 279 7.33 5.70 89.87
CA ALA A 279 6.59 6.60 90.74
C ALA A 279 6.58 6.02 92.17
N ARG A 280 6.67 6.87 93.19
CA ARG A 280 6.61 6.44 94.59
C ARG A 280 5.28 5.70 94.79
N ASN A 281 5.33 4.50 95.39
CA ASN A 281 4.13 3.73 95.64
C ASN A 281 3.19 4.54 96.54
N TRP A 282 1.88 4.37 96.38
CA TRP A 282 0.91 4.97 97.30
C TRP A 282 0.84 4.11 98.56
N THR A 283 1.10 4.70 99.72
CA THR A 283 0.99 4.02 101.02
C THR A 283 -0.48 3.91 101.43
N GLU A 284 -0.80 3.03 102.38
CA GLU A 284 -2.18 2.85 102.80
C GLU A 284 -2.73 4.08 103.55
N ALA A 285 -1.87 4.79 104.29
CA ALA A 285 -2.19 6.07 104.92
C ALA A 285 -2.55 7.14 103.87
N GLU A 286 -1.73 7.31 102.82
CA GLU A 286 -2.03 8.19 101.70
C GLU A 286 -3.33 7.79 100.97
N MET A 287 -3.61 6.49 100.85
CA MET A 287 -4.84 6.01 100.23
C MET A 287 -6.08 6.38 101.04
N ARG A 288 -6.05 6.17 102.37
CA ARG A 288 -7.16 6.51 103.26
C ARG A 288 -7.35 8.03 103.33
N GLY A 289 -6.27 8.79 103.51
CA GLY A 289 -6.28 10.25 103.47
C GLY A 289 -6.81 10.80 102.15
N LEU A 290 -6.41 10.23 101.01
CA LEU A 290 -6.89 10.65 99.70
C LEU A 290 -8.40 10.45 99.53
N MET A 291 -9.00 9.38 100.09
CA MET A 291 -10.46 9.21 100.01
C MET A 291 -11.19 10.30 100.81
N LEU A 292 -10.67 10.71 101.98
CA LEU A 292 -11.24 11.78 102.80
C LEU A 292 -11.15 13.14 102.10
N VAL A 293 -9.95 13.55 101.65
CA VAL A 293 -9.76 14.82 100.90
C VAL A 293 -10.59 14.82 99.62
N TRP A 294 -10.70 13.68 98.94
CA TRP A 294 -11.49 13.61 97.71
C TRP A 294 -13.00 13.71 97.98
N GLU A 295 -13.52 13.20 99.10
CA GLU A 295 -14.91 13.42 99.49
C GLU A 295 -15.19 14.88 99.86
N GLU A 296 -14.27 15.53 100.60
CA GLU A 296 -14.36 16.95 100.99
C GLU A 296 -14.35 17.90 99.77
N PHE A 297 -13.39 17.73 98.87
CA PHE A 297 -13.22 18.60 97.68
C PHE A 297 -14.05 18.15 96.47
N PHE A 298 -14.96 17.18 96.63
CA PHE A 298 -15.69 16.58 95.50
C PHE A 298 -16.55 17.59 94.74
N GLU A 299 -17.30 18.43 95.45
CA GLU A 299 -18.17 19.43 94.83
C GLU A 299 -17.37 20.58 94.19
N GLU A 300 -16.26 21.03 94.79
CA GLU A 300 -15.37 22.04 94.17
C GLU A 300 -14.77 21.49 92.85
N LEU A 301 -14.46 20.18 92.78
CA LEU A 301 -14.05 19.49 91.56
C LEU A 301 -15.17 19.35 90.52
N LYS A 302 -16.46 19.27 90.92
CA LYS A 302 -17.60 19.18 90.00
C LYS A 302 -17.98 20.55 89.43
N GLN A 303 -18.00 21.58 90.27
CA GLN A 303 -18.47 22.92 89.92
C GLN A 303 -17.47 23.72 89.07
N THR A 304 -16.16 23.51 89.26
CA THR A 304 -15.13 24.25 88.52
C THR A 304 -14.81 23.64 87.15
N LYS A 305 -14.61 24.47 86.12
CA LYS A 305 -14.15 24.03 84.77
C LYS A 305 -12.61 23.92 84.65
N ARG A 306 -11.84 24.29 85.69
CA ARG A 306 -10.36 24.37 85.68
C ARG A 306 -9.78 23.89 87.01
N ASN A 307 -9.78 22.58 87.21
CA ASN A 307 -9.57 21.94 88.51
C ASN A 307 -8.10 21.92 89.00
N ALA A 308 -7.17 22.54 88.27
CA ALA A 308 -5.73 22.50 88.59
C ALA A 308 -5.43 22.99 90.01
N LYS A 309 -5.97 24.16 90.39
CA LYS A 309 -5.82 24.74 91.74
C LYS A 309 -6.51 23.90 92.81
N VAL A 310 -7.62 23.22 92.48
CA VAL A 310 -8.32 22.34 93.42
C VAL A 310 -7.43 21.14 93.76
N TYR A 311 -6.79 20.51 92.76
CA TYR A 311 -5.83 19.43 93.00
C TYR A 311 -4.57 19.88 93.75
N GLU A 312 -4.16 21.16 93.65
CA GLU A 312 -3.10 21.74 94.47
C GLU A 312 -3.54 21.93 95.93
N LYS A 313 -4.76 22.42 96.19
CA LYS A 313 -5.34 22.45 97.54
C LYS A 313 -5.42 21.05 98.15
N MET A 314 -5.91 20.07 97.38
CA MET A 314 -5.98 18.67 97.81
C MET A 314 -4.60 18.07 98.11
N ALA A 315 -3.56 18.48 97.38
CA ALA A 315 -2.19 18.07 97.65
C ALA A 315 -1.69 18.60 99.01
N ASN A 316 -1.92 19.88 99.30
CA ASN A 316 -1.57 20.47 100.58
C ASN A 316 -2.37 19.82 101.71
N LYS A 317 -3.67 19.58 101.53
CA LYS A 317 -4.51 18.95 102.57
C LYS A 317 -4.15 17.49 102.84
N LEU A 318 -3.76 16.75 101.79
CA LEU A 318 -3.25 15.39 101.93
C LEU A 318 -1.89 15.38 102.64
N PHE A 319 -1.02 16.35 102.36
CA PHE A 319 0.26 16.52 103.05
C PHE A 319 0.06 16.86 104.54
N GLU A 320 -0.86 17.76 104.89
CA GLU A 320 -1.21 18.07 106.29
C GLU A 320 -1.65 16.82 107.07
N MET A 321 -2.48 15.95 106.46
CA MET A 321 -3.01 14.76 107.14
C MET A 321 -2.09 13.53 107.14
N THR A 322 -1.09 13.46 106.24
CA THR A 322 -0.28 12.24 106.07
C THR A 322 1.23 12.47 106.14
N GLY A 323 1.69 13.72 106.10
CA GLY A 323 3.11 14.08 106.01
C GLY A 323 3.80 13.74 104.68
N GLU A 324 3.12 13.08 103.72
CA GLU A 324 3.72 12.69 102.44
C GLU A 324 3.48 13.73 101.33
N ILE A 325 4.57 14.27 100.78
CA ILE A 325 4.52 15.25 99.68
C ILE A 325 4.08 14.55 98.39
N ARG A 326 2.91 14.93 97.86
CA ARG A 326 2.38 14.53 96.55
C ARG A 326 2.02 15.76 95.73
N HIS A 327 2.16 15.68 94.41
CA HIS A 327 1.74 16.77 93.53
C HIS A 327 0.28 16.61 93.08
N GLY A 328 -0.41 17.72 92.77
CA GLY A 328 -1.81 17.69 92.33
C GLY A 328 -2.07 16.83 91.08
N GLU A 329 -1.12 16.77 90.13
CA GLU A 329 -1.25 15.87 88.97
C GLU A 329 -1.11 14.39 89.37
N GLU A 330 -0.34 14.04 90.40
CA GLU A 330 -0.26 12.67 90.91
C GLU A 330 -1.56 12.26 91.61
N ILE A 331 -2.17 13.17 92.38
CA ILE A 331 -3.50 13.00 92.99
C ILE A 331 -4.57 12.81 91.92
N LYS A 332 -4.63 13.69 90.93
CA LYS A 332 -5.55 13.61 89.78
C LYS A 332 -5.39 12.28 89.01
N ILE A 333 -4.16 11.87 88.71
CA ILE A 333 -3.88 10.57 88.07
C ILE A 333 -4.33 9.42 88.97
N LYS A 334 -4.12 9.51 90.28
CA LYS A 334 -4.52 8.48 91.23
C LYS A 334 -6.04 8.37 91.32
N ILE A 335 -6.78 9.47 91.47
CA ILE A 335 -8.24 9.53 91.41
C ILE A 335 -8.76 8.96 90.08
N THR A 336 -8.15 9.33 88.95
CA THR A 336 -8.52 8.78 87.62
C THR A 336 -8.34 7.26 87.56
N ASN A 337 -7.25 6.73 88.14
CA ASN A 337 -7.02 5.29 88.19
C ASN A 337 -7.97 4.56 89.15
N MET A 338 -8.30 5.18 90.30
CA MET A 338 -9.24 4.62 91.29
C MET A 338 -10.67 4.61 90.75
N THR A 339 -11.15 5.71 90.15
CA THR A 339 -12.45 5.79 89.48
C THR A 339 -12.55 4.80 88.31
N PHE A 340 -11.47 4.58 87.55
CA PHE A 340 -11.45 3.57 86.49
C PHE A 340 -11.55 2.14 87.04
N GLN A 341 -10.84 1.81 88.12
CA GLN A 341 -10.95 0.50 88.78
C GLN A 341 -12.35 0.29 89.37
N TYR A 342 -12.90 1.29 90.06
CA TYR A 342 -14.27 1.30 90.55
C TYR A 342 -15.28 1.05 89.44
N ARG A 343 -15.23 1.81 88.32
CA ARG A 343 -16.16 1.62 87.19
C ARG A 343 -16.03 0.22 86.58
N LYS A 344 -14.80 -0.30 86.46
CA LYS A 344 -14.58 -1.67 85.98
C LYS A 344 -15.20 -2.72 86.90
N LEU A 345 -15.10 -2.54 88.23
CA LEU A 345 -15.72 -3.43 89.21
C LEU A 345 -17.25 -3.29 89.21
N LYS A 346 -17.80 -2.07 89.22
CA LYS A 346 -19.24 -1.80 89.21
C LYS A 346 -19.94 -2.32 87.95
N CYS A 347 -19.27 -2.37 86.79
CA CYS A 347 -19.79 -3.02 85.58
C CYS A 347 -19.66 -4.55 85.56
N MET A 348 -19.10 -5.17 86.60
CA MET A 348 -18.95 -6.63 86.74
C MET A 348 -19.69 -7.21 87.97
N THR A 349 -20.29 -6.36 88.80
CA THR A 349 -21.06 -6.74 89.99
C THR A 349 -22.53 -6.46 89.72
N ASP A 350 -23.27 -7.50 89.37
CA ASP A 350 -24.72 -7.42 89.23
C ASP A 350 -25.37 -7.24 90.62
N SER A 351 -26.45 -6.44 90.68
CA SER A 351 -26.85 -5.60 91.82
C SER A 351 -27.18 -6.24 93.19
N GLU A 352 -27.08 -7.57 93.35
CA GLU A 352 -27.50 -8.29 94.57
C GLU A 352 -26.43 -9.24 95.15
N THR A 353 -25.25 -9.35 94.56
CA THR A 353 -24.18 -10.22 95.09
C THR A 353 -23.06 -9.42 95.76
N LEU A 354 -22.74 -9.81 96.99
CA LEU A 354 -21.74 -9.28 97.93
C LEU A 354 -20.75 -8.25 97.35
N ALA A 355 -20.79 -7.04 97.93
CA ALA A 355 -19.91 -5.93 97.54
C ALA A 355 -18.44 -6.38 97.46
N PRO A 356 -17.72 -6.13 96.34
CA PRO A 356 -16.37 -6.66 96.13
C PRO A 356 -15.39 -6.32 97.27
N ASP A 357 -14.49 -7.25 97.60
CA ASP A 357 -13.45 -7.18 98.65
C ASP A 357 -12.38 -6.06 98.47
N TRP A 358 -12.69 -5.03 97.68
CA TRP A 358 -11.83 -3.87 97.51
C TRP A 358 -12.19 -2.80 98.54
N PRO A 359 -11.30 -2.49 99.51
CA PRO A 359 -11.66 -1.71 100.71
C PRO A 359 -12.13 -0.27 100.41
N TYR A 360 -11.79 0.27 99.24
CA TYR A 360 -12.20 1.61 98.81
C TYR A 360 -13.52 1.63 98.02
N PHE A 361 -14.10 0.47 97.68
CA PHE A 361 -15.28 0.39 96.80
C PHE A 361 -16.47 1.17 97.37
N LYS A 362 -16.84 0.93 98.64
CA LYS A 362 -17.98 1.58 99.30
C LYS A 362 -17.79 3.09 99.44
N THR A 363 -16.57 3.54 99.76
CA THR A 363 -16.26 4.97 99.89
C THR A 363 -16.31 5.67 98.53
N ILE A 364 -15.77 5.06 97.48
CA ILE A 364 -15.83 5.62 96.12
C ILE A 364 -17.25 5.60 95.57
N ASP A 365 -18.05 4.56 95.90
CA ASP A 365 -19.47 4.55 95.56
C ASP A 365 -20.20 5.71 96.24
N ARG A 366 -20.01 5.92 97.55
CA ARG A 366 -20.59 7.07 98.27
C ARG A 366 -20.21 8.43 97.64
N ILE A 367 -18.93 8.62 97.32
CA ILE A 367 -18.44 9.86 96.70
C ILE A 367 -19.05 10.07 95.31
N LEU A 368 -19.16 9.01 94.49
CA LEU A 368 -19.65 9.12 93.11
C LEU A 368 -21.18 9.06 93.00
N SER A 369 -21.89 8.44 93.96
CA SER A 369 -23.35 8.38 93.98
C SER A 369 -23.98 9.73 94.38
N LYS A 370 -23.27 10.57 95.17
CA LYS A 370 -23.60 12.00 95.39
C LYS A 370 -23.74 12.81 94.09
N VAL A 371 -23.15 12.36 92.97
CA VAL A 371 -23.33 12.99 91.64
C VAL A 371 -24.77 12.88 91.13
N SER A 372 -25.51 11.83 91.52
CA SER A 372 -26.76 11.45 90.87
C SER A 372 -27.95 12.31 91.27
N GLU A 373 -27.96 12.90 92.47
CA GLU A 373 -29.10 13.65 93.01
C GLU A 373 -29.08 15.15 92.64
N HIS A 374 -28.05 15.61 91.90
CA HIS A 374 -27.78 17.03 91.71
C HIS A 374 -27.47 17.39 90.24
N ASN A 375 -28.19 16.79 89.29
CA ASN A 375 -28.06 17.08 87.85
C ASN A 375 -29.41 17.15 87.07
N ASP A 376 -30.56 16.85 87.69
CA ASP A 376 -31.88 16.99 87.05
C ASP A 376 -32.44 18.42 87.18
N PHE A 377 -31.66 19.42 86.75
CA PHE A 377 -32.14 20.80 86.68
C PHE A 377 -31.73 21.50 85.38
N THR A 378 -32.67 21.53 84.43
CA THR A 378 -32.78 22.47 83.28
C THR A 378 -31.61 22.49 82.27
N TYR A 379 -31.84 22.53 80.96
CA TYR A 379 -32.73 23.44 80.23
C TYR A 379 -32.91 22.95 78.79
N GLU A 380 -34.08 23.19 78.20
CA GLU A 380 -34.39 22.87 76.79
C GLU A 380 -33.71 23.83 75.80
N GLY A 381 -33.77 23.50 74.51
CA GLY A 381 -33.68 24.48 73.43
C GLY A 381 -32.28 24.74 72.87
N ARG A 382 -32.06 24.32 71.62
CA ARG A 382 -32.23 25.21 70.46
C ARG A 382 -31.90 24.48 69.16
N GLU A 383 -32.92 24.26 68.33
CA GLU A 383 -32.73 24.09 66.89
C GLU A 383 -32.28 25.41 66.27
N GLU A 384 -31.39 25.34 65.28
CA GLU A 384 -31.28 26.25 64.12
C GLU A 384 -30.17 25.65 63.24
N PHE A 385 -30.51 24.97 62.15
CA PHE A 385 -30.89 25.55 60.86
C PHE A 385 -29.74 26.34 60.21
N PHE A 386 -28.98 25.67 59.34
CA PHE A 386 -28.30 26.33 58.22
C PHE A 386 -28.14 25.35 57.06
N GLU A 387 -29.19 25.23 56.25
CA GLU A 387 -29.02 24.79 54.86
C GLU A 387 -28.36 25.94 54.08
N ASP A 388 -27.26 25.68 53.36
CA ASP A 388 -27.31 25.96 51.92
C ASP A 388 -26.27 25.15 51.11
N ALA A 389 -26.56 25.08 49.82
CA ALA A 389 -26.31 24.00 48.90
C ALA A 389 -24.92 23.95 48.21
N HIS A 390 -24.82 22.89 47.40
CA HIS A 390 -24.01 22.77 46.17
C HIS A 390 -22.62 22.08 46.22
N SER A 391 -22.73 20.76 46.05
CA SER A 391 -22.20 20.04 44.87
C SER A 391 -20.83 19.33 45.00
N ASP A 392 -20.91 18.14 45.58
CA ASP A 392 -20.25 16.89 45.17
C ASP A 392 -19.19 16.95 44.05
N SER A 393 -17.91 16.84 44.43
CA SER A 393 -17.01 15.88 43.78
C SER A 393 -15.73 15.60 44.58
N SER A 394 -15.84 14.70 45.55
CA SER A 394 -14.69 13.92 46.01
C SER A 394 -15.09 12.58 46.64
N SER A 395 -14.68 11.48 46.02
CA SER A 395 -14.32 10.30 46.80
C SER A 395 -13.18 9.51 46.15
N SER A 396 -12.33 8.96 47.02
CA SER A 396 -11.03 8.41 46.67
C SER A 396 -10.96 6.90 46.90
N LEU A 397 -10.07 6.23 46.17
CA LEU A 397 -9.18 5.16 46.65
C LEU A 397 -9.59 4.33 47.91
N ILE A 398 -10.44 3.32 47.75
CA ILE A 398 -10.33 2.03 48.48
C ILE A 398 -10.61 0.92 47.42
N SER A 399 -9.84 -0.15 47.18
CA SER A 399 -8.84 -0.92 47.94
C SER A 399 -9.34 -1.98 48.92
N TYR A 400 -10.32 -2.79 48.53
CA TYR A 400 -10.51 -4.13 49.10
C TYR A 400 -10.22 -5.22 48.05
N LYS A 401 -9.34 -6.15 48.43
CA LYS A 401 -9.30 -7.49 47.85
C LYS A 401 -10.34 -8.32 48.58
N LEU A 402 -11.20 -9.03 47.85
CA LEU A 402 -11.86 -10.21 48.38
C LEU A 402 -11.55 -11.42 47.49
N ARG A 403 -11.40 -12.57 48.17
CA ARG A 403 -11.27 -13.91 47.60
C ARG A 403 -12.62 -14.59 47.84
N ALA A 404 -13.28 -14.99 46.76
CA ALA A 404 -14.25 -16.08 46.66
C ALA A 404 -14.28 -16.39 45.15
N GLU A 405 -14.00 -17.60 44.68
CA GLU A 405 -14.77 -18.84 44.83
C GLU A 405 -16.17 -18.82 44.18
N GLU A 406 -16.56 -20.00 43.68
CA GLU A 406 -17.42 -20.16 42.50
C GLU A 406 -18.90 -19.79 42.69
N ARG A 407 -19.52 -19.23 41.63
CA ARG A 407 -20.82 -19.68 41.05
C ARG A 407 -21.15 -18.96 39.73
N PRO A 408 -21.87 -19.60 38.77
CA PRO A 408 -22.10 -19.06 37.44
C PRO A 408 -23.44 -18.29 37.34
N VAL A 409 -23.39 -16.96 37.19
CA VAL A 409 -24.61 -16.15 36.94
C VAL A 409 -24.71 -15.77 35.46
N LYS A 410 -25.79 -16.26 34.83
CA LYS A 410 -26.20 -15.97 33.45
C LYS A 410 -26.25 -14.45 33.20
N LYS A 411 -25.46 -13.92 32.26
CA LYS A 411 -25.58 -12.52 31.80
C LYS A 411 -25.86 -12.42 30.31
N ARG A 412 -27.15 -12.20 30.00
CA ARG A 412 -27.61 -11.61 28.73
C ARG A 412 -26.88 -10.28 28.49
N LYS A 413 -26.19 -10.12 27.35
CA LYS A 413 -26.04 -8.85 26.59
C LYS A 413 -25.24 -9.07 25.31
N ALA A 414 -25.94 -9.40 24.22
CA ALA A 414 -25.35 -9.62 22.89
C ALA A 414 -26.12 -8.94 21.74
N GLN A 415 -26.81 -7.83 22.02
CA GLN A 415 -27.74 -7.20 21.06
C GLN A 415 -27.17 -5.96 20.33
N SER A 416 -26.13 -5.30 20.87
CA SER A 416 -25.49 -4.13 20.23
C SER A 416 -24.65 -4.45 18.97
N CYS A 417 -24.24 -5.71 18.79
CA CYS A 417 -23.37 -6.12 17.67
C CYS A 417 -24.12 -6.32 16.32
N SER A 418 -25.44 -6.45 16.32
CA SER A 418 -26.22 -6.70 15.10
C SER A 418 -26.25 -5.49 14.16
N PHE A 419 -26.40 -4.27 14.72
CA PHE A 419 -26.52 -3.04 13.95
C PHE A 419 -25.23 -2.69 13.19
N GLN A 420 -24.07 -2.88 13.83
CA GLN A 420 -22.76 -2.70 13.19
C GLN A 420 -22.55 -3.68 12.03
N LYS A 421 -23.05 -4.92 12.12
CA LYS A 421 -23.00 -5.90 11.02
C LYS A 421 -23.90 -5.47 9.84
N LYS A 422 -25.11 -4.95 10.09
CA LYS A 422 -25.99 -4.42 9.03
C LYS A 422 -25.34 -3.22 8.32
N LYS A 423 -24.81 -2.24 9.06
CA LYS A 423 -24.10 -1.08 8.49
C LYS A 423 -22.87 -1.48 7.67
N LEU A 424 -22.12 -2.50 8.11
CA LEU A 424 -20.94 -2.99 7.39
C LEU A 424 -21.30 -3.72 6.09
N LYS A 425 -22.37 -4.53 6.08
CA LYS A 425 -22.92 -5.12 4.84
C LYS A 425 -23.38 -4.06 3.84
N LEU A 426 -24.06 -3.00 4.30
CA LEU A 426 -24.51 -1.91 3.43
C LEU A 426 -23.34 -1.17 2.78
N MET A 427 -22.31 -0.81 3.56
CA MET A 427 -21.09 -0.20 3.01
C MET A 427 -20.34 -1.12 2.03
N GLU A 428 -20.35 -2.44 2.26
CA GLU A 428 -19.75 -3.42 1.35
C GLU A 428 -20.52 -3.53 0.03
N ALA A 429 -21.86 -3.53 0.07
CA ALA A 429 -22.71 -3.48 -1.11
C ALA A 429 -22.52 -2.19 -1.93
N MET A 430 -22.56 -1.02 -1.29
CA MET A 430 -22.28 0.27 -1.94
C MET A 430 -20.90 0.28 -2.61
N LEU A 431 -19.87 -0.29 -1.96
CA LEU A 431 -18.53 -0.42 -2.53
C LEU A 431 -18.47 -1.38 -3.71
N GLU A 432 -19.34 -2.38 -3.82
CA GLU A 432 -19.38 -3.27 -4.98
C GLU A 432 -20.15 -2.63 -6.15
N GLU A 433 -21.22 -1.86 -5.89
CA GLU A 433 -21.89 -1.04 -6.90
C GLU A 433 -20.96 0.03 -7.48
N GLN A 434 -20.20 0.75 -6.63
CA GLN A 434 -19.20 1.71 -7.11
C GLN A 434 -18.14 1.04 -8.02
N LYS A 435 -17.79 -0.23 -7.74
CA LYS A 435 -16.88 -1.03 -8.59
C LYS A 435 -17.53 -1.57 -9.86
N LYS A 436 -18.85 -1.73 -9.92
CA LYS A 436 -19.58 -2.06 -11.15
C LYS A 436 -19.67 -0.83 -12.05
N LEU A 437 -20.10 0.30 -11.50
CA LEU A 437 -20.22 1.57 -12.23
C LEU A 437 -18.85 2.04 -12.77
N SER A 438 -17.78 1.90 -11.97
CA SER A 438 -16.41 2.16 -12.44
C SER A 438 -15.94 1.22 -13.57
N ARG A 439 -16.48 0.00 -13.69
CA ARG A 439 -16.18 -0.91 -14.81
C ARG A 439 -16.97 -0.54 -16.06
N ALA A 440 -18.25 -0.24 -15.92
CA ALA A 440 -19.09 0.25 -17.01
C ALA A 440 -18.50 1.54 -17.63
N MET A 441 -18.09 2.50 -16.79
CA MET A 441 -17.40 3.71 -17.24
C MET A 441 -16.03 3.43 -17.89
N GLU A 442 -15.28 2.44 -17.42
CA GLU A 442 -14.05 1.98 -18.11
C GLU A 442 -14.33 1.36 -19.49
N GLU A 443 -15.52 0.80 -19.70
CA GLU A 443 -15.93 0.16 -20.97
C GLU A 443 -16.46 1.20 -21.97
N THR A 444 -17.29 2.15 -21.55
CA THR A 444 -17.67 3.31 -22.39
C THR A 444 -16.43 4.13 -22.80
N CYS A 445 -15.51 4.37 -21.86
CA CYS A 445 -14.21 5.01 -22.15
C CYS A 445 -13.29 4.20 -23.09
N ARG A 446 -13.56 2.92 -23.34
CA ARG A 446 -12.86 2.14 -24.37
C ARG A 446 -13.59 2.20 -25.71
N GLU A 447 -14.91 2.26 -25.71
CA GLU A 447 -15.71 2.38 -26.94
C GLU A 447 -15.49 3.75 -27.60
N VAL A 448 -15.55 4.84 -26.84
CA VAL A 448 -15.26 6.20 -27.33
C VAL A 448 -13.86 6.30 -27.98
N ARG A 449 -12.88 5.51 -27.52
CA ARG A 449 -11.55 5.46 -28.17
C ARG A 449 -11.57 4.65 -29.46
N ARG A 450 -12.40 3.61 -29.57
CA ARG A 450 -12.55 2.83 -30.81
C ARG A 450 -13.23 3.66 -31.89
N THR A 451 -14.30 4.37 -31.54
CA THR A 451 -15.01 5.25 -32.49
C THR A 451 -14.13 6.42 -32.93
N LEU A 452 -13.35 7.03 -32.02
CA LEU A 452 -12.36 8.05 -32.37
C LEU A 452 -11.23 7.50 -33.28
N ASP A 453 -10.67 6.32 -32.96
CA ASP A 453 -9.67 5.66 -33.80
C ASP A 453 -10.25 5.33 -35.21
N GLN A 454 -11.53 4.95 -35.30
CA GLN A 454 -12.24 4.71 -36.56
C GLN A 454 -12.45 5.99 -37.36
N GLN A 455 -12.94 7.07 -36.74
CA GLN A 455 -13.10 8.38 -37.38
C GLN A 455 -11.77 8.91 -37.91
N ASN A 456 -10.68 8.75 -37.14
CA ASN A 456 -9.35 9.16 -37.57
C ASN A 456 -8.88 8.38 -38.82
N ILE A 457 -9.11 7.06 -38.87
CA ILE A 457 -8.82 6.24 -40.06
C ILE A 457 -9.62 6.71 -41.27
N ILE A 458 -10.91 7.01 -41.10
CA ILE A 458 -11.78 7.51 -42.18
C ILE A 458 -11.29 8.87 -42.67
N GLN A 459 -10.99 9.82 -41.77
CA GLN A 459 -10.43 11.13 -42.13
C GLN A 459 -9.13 11.01 -42.93
N VAL A 460 -8.20 10.14 -42.51
CA VAL A 460 -6.95 9.89 -43.26
C VAL A 460 -7.21 9.27 -44.63
N GLN A 461 -8.22 8.40 -44.77
CA GLN A 461 -8.62 7.85 -46.06
C GLN A 461 -9.25 8.90 -46.98
N THR A 462 -10.09 9.79 -46.46
CA THR A 462 -10.69 10.91 -47.20
C THR A 462 -9.61 11.87 -47.70
N LEU A 463 -8.65 12.25 -46.84
CA LEU A 463 -7.52 13.10 -47.22
C LEU A 463 -6.65 12.45 -48.32
N GLN A 464 -6.35 11.15 -48.21
CA GLN A 464 -5.61 10.41 -49.25
C GLN A 464 -6.38 10.26 -50.56
N LEU A 465 -7.72 10.30 -50.53
CA LEU A 465 -8.54 10.29 -51.74
C LEU A 465 -8.53 11.68 -52.39
N GLN A 466 -8.71 12.75 -51.60
CA GLN A 466 -8.60 14.13 -52.05
C GLN A 466 -7.24 14.43 -52.67
N GLU A 467 -6.14 14.01 -52.01
CA GLU A 467 -4.77 14.12 -52.54
C GLU A 467 -4.63 13.46 -53.92
N ARG A 468 -5.20 12.26 -54.13
CA ARG A 468 -5.16 11.57 -55.44
C ARG A 468 -6.01 12.24 -56.51
N MET A 469 -7.18 12.77 -56.14
CA MET A 469 -8.04 13.51 -57.07
C MET A 469 -7.37 14.82 -57.49
N MET A 470 -6.77 15.55 -56.55
CA MET A 470 -5.98 16.76 -56.80
C MET A 470 -4.82 16.47 -57.75
N ASN A 471 -4.00 15.45 -57.46
CA ASN A 471 -2.92 14.99 -58.35
C ASN A 471 -3.39 14.55 -59.75
N LEU A 472 -4.66 14.13 -59.90
CA LEU A 472 -5.23 13.78 -61.21
C LEU A 472 -5.67 15.04 -61.97
N LEU A 473 -6.31 15.98 -61.28
CA LEU A 473 -6.70 17.29 -61.84
C LEU A 473 -5.48 18.10 -62.27
N GLU A 474 -4.43 18.17 -61.44
CA GLU A 474 -3.15 18.81 -61.78
C GLU A 474 -2.56 18.23 -63.08
N LYS A 475 -2.60 16.90 -63.26
CA LYS A 475 -2.13 16.24 -64.48
C LYS A 475 -3.00 16.49 -65.70
N MET A 476 -4.30 16.65 -65.51
CA MET A 476 -5.21 17.03 -66.60
C MET A 476 -4.98 18.49 -67.02
N ILE A 477 -4.76 19.39 -66.06
CA ILE A 477 -4.46 20.81 -66.30
C ILE A 477 -3.09 20.97 -66.98
N THR A 478 -2.03 20.33 -66.50
CA THR A 478 -0.72 20.40 -67.17
C THR A 478 -0.79 19.85 -68.59
N LYS A 479 -1.43 18.68 -68.79
CA LYS A 479 -1.61 18.12 -70.13
C LYS A 479 -2.41 19.04 -71.06
N ALA A 480 -3.45 19.71 -70.55
CA ALA A 480 -4.23 20.67 -71.32
C ALA A 480 -3.36 21.89 -71.72
N ASN A 481 -2.61 22.45 -70.78
CA ASN A 481 -1.70 23.57 -71.04
C ASN A 481 -0.61 23.20 -72.06
N ASP A 482 -0.01 22.00 -71.94
CA ASP A 482 0.97 21.48 -72.90
C ASP A 482 0.38 21.35 -74.31
N SER A 483 -0.91 20.99 -74.44
CA SER A 483 -1.59 20.93 -75.74
C SER A 483 -2.01 22.28 -76.32
N PHE A 484 -2.05 23.35 -75.53
CA PHE A 484 -2.27 24.72 -76.02
C PHE A 484 -0.97 25.41 -76.44
N PHE A 485 0.19 24.99 -75.91
CA PHE A 485 1.51 25.43 -76.36
C PHE A 485 2.07 24.55 -77.49
N LEU A 486 1.36 24.51 -78.62
CA LEU A 486 1.99 24.10 -79.88
C LEU A 486 3.00 25.19 -80.30
N PRO A 487 4.21 24.83 -80.78
CA PRO A 487 5.22 25.81 -81.15
C PRO A 487 4.76 26.59 -82.39
N VAL A 488 4.55 27.90 -82.23
CA VAL A 488 4.27 28.85 -83.34
C VAL A 488 5.57 29.21 -84.08
N ASN A 489 6.40 28.20 -84.35
CA ASN A 489 7.72 28.32 -84.99
C ASN A 489 7.81 27.37 -86.19
N GLU A 490 6.88 27.51 -87.14
CA GLU A 490 7.03 27.04 -88.53
C GLU A 490 5.97 27.76 -89.40
N ILE A 491 6.21 29.06 -89.64
CA ILE A 491 5.68 29.88 -90.74
C ILE A 491 6.86 30.69 -91.28
#